data_AF-A0A2A5WY57-F1
#
_entry.id   AF-A0A2A5WY57-F1
#
_cell.length_a   1.000
_cell.length_b   1.000
_cell.length_c   1.000
_cell.angle_alpha   90.00
_cell.angle_beta   90.00
_cell.angle_gamma   90.00
#
_symmetry.space_group_name_H-M   'P 1'
#
loop_
_entity.id
_entity.type
_entity.pdbx_description
1 polymer ?
#
loop_
_entity_poly.entity_id
_entity_poly.type
_entity_poly.pdbx_seq_one_letter_code
_entity_poly.pdbx_strand_id
1 'polypeptide(L)'
;MNVIEPASSGRSKGRGCKQNIAKGDLPFGEQLPNPFADGDMTLWFHLLCAAYRRPEPLHDLLSESPPEDGECSENLTELCRIGIEAPRLQRIAEAELAPSGRTRCRHRKEAIEKATWRLRLEYFEEGAFNPSGNIHLGCSTVFLTTTDTVMARVIHFTTELTDTQAKEIKEALQ
;
A
#
# COMPACT_ATOMS: atom_id res chain seq x y z
N MET A 1 -0.24 -20.65 6.77
CA MET A 1 -0.63 -20.66 5.33
C MET A 1 -1.57 -19.49 5.09
N ASN A 2 -1.28 -18.65 4.09
CA ASN A 2 -2.11 -17.48 3.79
C ASN A 2 -3.48 -17.89 3.25
N VAL A 3 -4.49 -17.04 3.40
CA VAL A 3 -5.87 -17.35 3.02
C VAL A 3 -6.55 -16.17 2.34
N ILE A 4 -7.51 -16.46 1.46
CA ILE A 4 -8.53 -15.51 1.01
C ILE A 4 -9.87 -16.15 1.35
N GLU A 5 -10.61 -15.54 2.27
CA GLU A 5 -11.88 -16.09 2.75
C GLU A 5 -12.88 -14.99 3.10
N PRO A 6 -14.20 -15.26 3.06
CA PRO A 6 -15.20 -14.27 3.44
C PRO A 6 -15.02 -13.80 4.89
N ALA A 7 -14.96 -12.49 5.08
CA ALA A 7 -14.82 -11.89 6.40
C ALA A 7 -16.02 -12.24 7.28
N SER A 8 -15.76 -12.95 8.38
CA SER A 8 -16.80 -13.37 9.33
C SER A 8 -17.53 -12.21 10.02
N SER A 9 -16.89 -11.03 10.10
CA SER A 9 -17.44 -9.82 10.69
C SER A 9 -16.85 -8.55 10.06
N GLY A 10 -17.52 -7.41 10.25
CA GLY A 10 -17.04 -6.11 9.78
C GLY A 10 -16.07 -5.38 10.73
N ARG A 11 -15.47 -6.10 11.70
CA ARG A 11 -14.64 -5.49 12.77
C ARG A 11 -13.16 -5.40 12.42
N SER A 12 -12.69 -6.20 11.47
CA SER A 12 -11.30 -6.19 11.04
C SER A 12 -11.01 -4.93 10.24
N LYS A 13 -9.81 -4.37 10.42
CA LYS A 13 -9.31 -3.25 9.61
C LYS A 13 -8.22 -3.76 8.66
N GLY A 14 -8.31 -3.36 7.40
CA GLY A 14 -7.27 -3.66 6.42
C GLY A 14 -5.98 -2.95 6.81
N ARG A 15 -4.89 -3.69 6.98
CA ARG A 15 -3.62 -3.11 7.46
C ARG A 15 -2.97 -2.12 6.49
N GLY A 16 -3.30 -2.19 5.20
CA GLY A 16 -2.80 -1.25 4.19
C GLY A 16 -3.40 0.15 4.32
N CYS A 17 -4.73 0.27 4.25
CA CYS A 17 -5.46 1.55 4.24
C CYS A 17 -6.06 1.94 5.60
N LYS A 18 -6.03 1.05 6.60
CA LYS A 18 -6.60 1.21 7.96
C LYS A 18 -8.13 1.34 8.01
N GLN A 19 -8.82 1.13 6.88
CA GLN A 19 -10.28 1.11 6.79
C GLN A 19 -10.86 -0.24 7.21
N ASN A 20 -12.14 -0.26 7.58
CA ASN A 20 -12.84 -1.49 7.92
C ASN A 20 -12.96 -2.42 6.69
N ILE A 21 -12.90 -3.73 6.92
CA ILE A 21 -13.25 -4.77 5.95
C ILE A 21 -14.70 -5.13 6.21
N ALA A 22 -15.58 -5.10 5.20
CA ALA A 22 -16.99 -5.40 5.42
C ALA A 22 -17.20 -6.90 5.65
N LYS A 23 -18.25 -7.26 6.38
CA LYS A 23 -18.63 -8.66 6.57
C LYS A 23 -19.00 -9.25 5.20
N GLY A 24 -18.44 -10.41 4.86
CA GLY A 24 -18.69 -11.10 3.60
C GLY A 24 -17.73 -10.72 2.46
N ASP A 25 -16.97 -9.63 2.58
CA ASP A 25 -15.88 -9.33 1.64
C ASP A 25 -14.81 -10.43 1.70
N LEU A 26 -14.01 -10.57 0.65
CA LEU A 26 -12.92 -11.56 0.56
C LEU A 26 -11.54 -10.90 0.85
N PRO A 27 -11.15 -10.59 2.10
CA PRO A 27 -9.81 -10.09 2.38
C PRO A 27 -8.74 -11.16 2.22
N PHE A 28 -7.50 -10.70 2.02
CA PHE A 28 -6.30 -11.51 2.17
C PHE A 28 -5.88 -11.56 3.65
N GLY A 29 -5.75 -12.78 4.19
CA GLY A 29 -5.26 -13.08 5.52
C GLY A 29 -3.86 -13.65 5.46
N GLU A 30 -2.87 -12.85 5.80
CA GLU A 30 -1.48 -13.31 5.86
C GLU A 30 -1.16 -13.91 7.22
N GLN A 31 -0.60 -15.12 7.23
CA GLN A 31 -0.19 -15.78 8.47
C GLN A 31 1.27 -15.47 8.76
N LEU A 32 1.54 -14.93 9.95
CA LEU A 32 2.88 -14.70 10.46
C LEU A 32 3.02 -15.29 11.87
N PRO A 33 4.24 -15.68 12.29
CA PRO A 33 4.47 -16.08 13.68
C PRO A 33 4.03 -14.98 14.65
N ASN A 34 3.33 -15.35 15.71
CA ASN A 34 2.92 -14.40 16.74
C ASN A 34 4.13 -14.04 17.63
N PRO A 35 4.52 -12.76 17.72
CA PRO A 35 5.69 -12.37 18.52
C PRO A 35 5.41 -12.38 20.04
N PHE A 36 4.15 -12.52 20.47
CA PHE A 36 3.74 -12.40 21.87
C PHE A 36 3.14 -13.68 22.48
N ALA A 37 2.88 -14.71 21.68
CA ALA A 37 2.31 -15.97 22.14
C ALA A 37 2.71 -17.11 21.18
N ASP A 38 2.50 -18.35 21.61
CA ASP A 38 2.68 -19.50 20.74
C ASP A 38 1.65 -19.50 19.60
N GLY A 39 2.09 -19.87 18.39
CA GLY A 39 1.27 -19.99 17.20
C GLY A 39 1.41 -18.82 16.23
N ASP A 40 0.50 -18.79 15.25
CA ASP A 40 0.46 -17.77 14.20
C ASP A 40 -0.58 -16.69 14.50
N MET A 41 -0.40 -15.51 13.89
CA MET A 41 -1.39 -14.45 13.83
C MET A 41 -1.78 -14.16 12.38
N THR A 42 -3.06 -13.86 12.17
CA THR A 42 -3.56 -13.41 10.86
C THR A 42 -3.52 -11.90 10.75
N LEU A 43 -2.92 -11.41 9.67
CA LEU A 43 -2.97 -10.01 9.27
C LEU A 43 -3.91 -9.83 8.09
N TRP A 44 -4.98 -9.09 8.31
CA TRP A 44 -6.01 -8.86 7.30
C TRP A 44 -5.73 -7.63 6.44
N PHE A 45 -5.88 -7.80 5.14
CA PHE A 45 -5.78 -6.76 4.12
C PHE A 45 -6.96 -6.89 3.16
N HIS A 46 -7.49 -5.78 2.65
CA HIS A 46 -8.27 -5.83 1.41
C HIS A 46 -7.37 -6.39 0.29
N LEU A 47 -7.92 -7.11 -0.69
CA LEU A 47 -7.13 -7.70 -1.79
C LEU A 47 -6.27 -6.65 -2.50
N LEU A 48 -6.86 -5.49 -2.83
CA LEU A 48 -6.12 -4.40 -3.46
C LEU A 48 -5.03 -3.80 -2.55
N CYS A 49 -5.28 -3.70 -1.25
CA CYS A 49 -4.26 -3.29 -0.28
C CYS A 49 -3.08 -4.29 -0.25
N ALA A 50 -3.38 -5.59 -0.27
CA ALA A 50 -2.37 -6.63 -0.32
C ALA A 50 -1.58 -6.59 -1.64
N ALA A 51 -2.24 -6.51 -2.79
CA ALA A 51 -1.56 -6.39 -4.09
C ALA A 51 -0.63 -5.17 -4.16
N TYR A 52 -0.98 -4.08 -3.46
CA TYR A 52 -0.13 -2.91 -3.42
C TYR A 52 1.00 -2.96 -2.40
N ARG A 53 0.77 -3.48 -1.19
CA ARG A 53 1.72 -3.37 -0.07
C ARG A 53 2.42 -4.68 0.27
N ARG A 54 1.81 -5.83 -0.05
CA ARG A 54 2.26 -7.20 0.19
C ARG A 54 2.12 -8.05 -1.08
N PRO A 55 2.77 -7.66 -2.19
CA PRO A 55 2.54 -8.31 -3.48
C PRO A 55 3.08 -9.74 -3.53
N GLU A 56 4.23 -10.05 -2.92
CA GLU A 56 4.81 -11.40 -2.95
C GLU A 56 3.89 -12.44 -2.28
N PRO A 57 3.46 -12.26 -1.00
CA PRO A 57 2.65 -13.27 -0.34
C PRO A 57 1.26 -13.45 -0.94
N LEU A 58 0.71 -12.40 -1.57
CA LEU A 58 -0.55 -12.49 -2.30
C LEU A 58 -0.35 -13.19 -3.65
N HIS A 59 0.69 -12.85 -4.40
CA HIS A 59 0.99 -13.47 -5.69
C HIS A 59 1.19 -14.98 -5.57
N ASP A 60 1.91 -15.43 -4.53
CA ASP A 60 2.12 -16.85 -4.27
C ASP A 60 0.77 -17.55 -4.03
N LEU A 61 -0.09 -16.97 -3.20
CA LEU A 61 -1.42 -17.53 -2.93
C LEU A 61 -2.31 -17.56 -4.18
N LEU A 62 -2.32 -16.50 -4.99
CA LEU A 62 -3.10 -16.44 -6.22
C LEU A 62 -2.61 -17.47 -7.26
N SER A 63 -1.31 -17.76 -7.27
CA SER A 63 -0.71 -18.77 -8.15
C SER A 63 -1.10 -20.19 -7.74
N GLU A 64 -1.21 -20.44 -6.43
CA GLU A 64 -1.61 -21.74 -5.87
C GLU A 64 -3.13 -21.97 -5.89
N SER A 65 -3.91 -20.91 -5.69
CA SER A 65 -5.36 -20.98 -5.50
C SER A 65 -6.02 -19.69 -6.01
N PRO A 66 -6.17 -19.54 -7.33
CA PRO A 66 -6.78 -18.35 -7.92
C PRO A 66 -8.27 -18.27 -7.54
N PRO A 67 -8.81 -17.07 -7.24
CA PRO A 67 -10.24 -16.84 -7.08
C PRO A 67 -11.04 -17.28 -8.31
N GLU A 68 -12.30 -17.68 -8.11
CA GLU A 68 -13.20 -18.05 -9.21
C GLU A 68 -13.50 -16.89 -10.18
N ASP A 69 -13.40 -15.64 -9.69
CA ASP A 69 -13.50 -14.44 -10.52
C ASP A 69 -12.19 -14.17 -11.27
N GLY A 70 -12.14 -14.66 -12.52
CA GLY A 70 -10.95 -14.61 -13.38
C GLY A 70 -10.45 -13.19 -13.67
N GLU A 71 -11.33 -12.22 -13.93
CA GLU A 71 -10.91 -10.84 -14.27
C GLU A 71 -10.35 -10.11 -13.04
N CYS A 72 -10.96 -10.31 -11.86
CA CYS A 72 -10.41 -9.78 -10.60
C CYS A 72 -9.05 -10.43 -10.27
N SER A 73 -8.93 -11.75 -10.47
CA SER A 73 -7.70 -12.51 -10.23
C SER A 73 -6.54 -12.04 -11.12
N GLU A 74 -6.78 -11.85 -12.43
CA GLU A 74 -5.77 -11.39 -13.39
C GLU A 74 -5.26 -9.99 -13.04
N ASN A 75 -6.19 -9.06 -12.74
CA ASN A 75 -5.84 -7.70 -12.33
C ASN A 75 -4.99 -7.68 -11.05
N LEU A 76 -5.36 -8.47 -10.03
CA LEU A 76 -4.59 -8.56 -8.79
C LEU A 76 -3.19 -9.16 -9.02
N THR A 77 -3.10 -10.20 -9.86
CA THR A 77 -1.83 -10.85 -10.20
C THR A 77 -0.88 -9.87 -10.88
N GLU A 78 -1.36 -9.10 -11.84
CA GLU A 78 -0.56 -8.09 -12.53
C GLU A 78 -0.10 -6.96 -11.59
N LEU A 79 -0.98 -6.48 -10.70
CA LEU A 79 -0.61 -5.49 -9.69
C LEU A 79 0.48 -6.01 -8.74
N CYS A 80 0.42 -7.30 -8.39
CA CYS A 80 1.46 -7.93 -7.60
C CYS A 80 2.78 -7.98 -8.38
N ARG A 81 2.78 -8.44 -9.63
CA ARG A 81 3.97 -8.49 -10.49
C ARG A 81 4.67 -7.13 -10.57
N ILE A 82 3.91 -6.05 -10.80
CA ILE A 82 4.43 -4.68 -10.80
C ILE A 82 5.08 -4.32 -9.45
N GLY A 83 4.43 -4.69 -8.34
CA GLY A 83 4.94 -4.43 -6.99
C GLY A 83 6.22 -5.22 -6.65
N ILE A 84 6.38 -6.41 -7.22
CA ILE A 84 7.57 -7.27 -7.09
C ILE A 84 8.73 -6.70 -7.92
N GLU A 85 8.46 -6.26 -9.15
CA GLU A 85 9.47 -5.66 -10.04
C GLU A 85 9.94 -4.28 -9.56
N ALA A 86 9.06 -3.52 -8.89
CA ALA A 86 9.38 -2.24 -8.28
C ALA A 86 9.08 -2.23 -6.76
N PRO A 87 9.90 -2.88 -5.91
CA PRO A 87 9.63 -3.07 -4.47
C PRO A 87 9.42 -1.79 -3.66
N ARG A 88 9.90 -0.63 -4.17
CA ARG A 88 9.69 0.65 -3.50
C ARG A 88 8.24 1.14 -3.60
N LEU A 89 7.45 0.66 -4.55
CA LEU A 89 6.01 0.96 -4.64
C LEU A 89 5.24 0.47 -3.41
N GLN A 90 5.68 -0.63 -2.81
CA GLN A 90 5.09 -1.21 -1.60
C GLN A 90 5.22 -0.27 -0.38
N ARG A 91 6.08 0.75 -0.47
CA ARG A 91 6.35 1.70 0.61
C ARG A 91 5.41 2.89 0.60
N ILE A 92 4.65 3.13 -0.48
CA ILE A 92 3.73 4.28 -0.57
C ILE A 92 2.67 4.13 0.52
N ALA A 93 2.73 5.02 1.51
CA ALA A 93 1.78 5.06 2.61
C ALA A 93 0.58 5.92 2.27
N GLU A 94 0.82 7.15 1.84
CA GLU A 94 -0.17 8.14 1.40
C GLU A 94 0.57 9.34 0.78
N ALA A 95 -0.15 10.15 0.00
CA ALA A 95 0.21 11.54 -0.23
C ALA A 95 -0.41 12.43 0.85
N GLU A 96 0.37 13.38 1.38
CA GLU A 96 -0.11 14.40 2.32
C GLU A 96 0.55 15.75 2.05
N LEU A 97 -0.09 16.83 2.51
CA LEU A 97 0.58 18.13 2.64
C LEU A 97 1.55 18.08 3.82
N ALA A 98 2.79 18.52 3.61
CA ALA A 98 3.80 18.52 4.66
C ALA A 98 3.37 19.42 5.84
N PRO A 99 3.23 18.88 7.07
CA PRO A 99 2.81 19.67 8.22
C PRO A 99 3.88 20.68 8.68
N SER A 100 5.15 20.44 8.31
CA SER A 100 6.27 21.32 8.62
C SER A 100 7.39 21.19 7.58
N GLY A 101 8.27 22.20 7.52
CA GLY A 101 9.44 22.24 6.65
C GLY A 101 10.66 21.45 7.14
N ARG A 102 10.54 20.65 8.20
CA ARG A 102 11.68 20.05 8.92
C ARG A 102 12.16 18.72 8.32
N THR A 103 11.29 18.04 7.59
CA THR A 103 11.61 16.71 7.02
C THR A 103 12.43 16.85 5.75
N ARG A 104 13.39 15.95 5.55
CA ARG A 104 14.18 15.87 4.32
C ARG A 104 13.69 14.75 3.42
N CYS A 105 13.73 14.99 2.11
CA CYS A 105 13.44 14.01 1.08
C CYS A 105 14.45 12.86 1.11
N ARG A 106 13.98 11.61 1.08
CA ARG A 106 14.88 10.45 1.08
C ARG A 106 15.69 10.28 -0.20
N HIS A 107 15.22 10.83 -1.32
CA HIS A 107 15.94 10.79 -2.58
C HIS A 107 17.03 11.87 -2.63
N ARG A 108 16.65 13.17 -2.61
CA ARG A 108 17.60 14.29 -2.80
C ARG A 108 18.22 14.85 -1.51
N LYS A 109 17.77 14.42 -0.32
CA LYS A 109 18.25 14.89 1.00
C LYS A 109 18.00 16.37 1.32
N GLU A 110 17.25 17.05 0.48
CA GLU A 110 16.79 18.44 0.64
C GLU A 110 15.55 18.53 1.53
N ALA A 111 15.28 19.70 2.10
CA ALA A 111 14.08 19.96 2.88
C ALA A 111 12.82 19.86 2.01
N ILE A 112 11.72 19.39 2.59
CA ILE A 112 10.38 19.44 2.00
C ILE A 112 9.67 20.61 2.66
N GLU A 113 9.26 21.60 1.88
CA GLU A 113 8.59 22.81 2.39
C GLU A 113 7.25 22.49 3.06
N LYS A 114 6.86 23.33 4.03
CA LYS A 114 5.55 23.21 4.70
C LYS A 114 4.44 23.47 3.68
N ALA A 115 3.34 22.71 3.80
CA ALA A 115 2.18 22.80 2.93
C ALA A 115 2.48 22.47 1.45
N THR A 116 3.54 21.71 1.19
CA THR A 116 3.80 21.10 -0.11
C THR A 116 3.44 19.62 -0.07
N TRP A 117 2.86 19.10 -1.14
CA TRP A 117 2.58 17.68 -1.27
C TRP A 117 3.86 16.83 -1.23
N ARG A 118 3.79 15.72 -0.50
CA ARG A 118 4.85 14.72 -0.38
C ARG A 118 4.25 13.31 -0.31
N LEU A 119 5.05 12.31 -0.67
CA LEU A 119 4.71 10.92 -0.36
C LEU A 119 5.31 10.56 0.99
N ARG A 120 4.44 10.11 1.91
CA ARG A 120 4.84 9.38 3.10
C ARG A 120 5.20 7.95 2.70
N LEU A 121 6.29 7.46 3.26
CA LEU A 121 6.79 6.12 3.03
C LEU A 121 6.75 5.31 4.33
N GLU A 122 6.47 4.02 4.21
CA GLU A 122 6.50 3.04 5.32
C GLU A 122 7.22 1.76 4.89
N TYR A 123 7.84 1.05 5.83
CA TYR A 123 8.33 -0.32 5.65
C TYR A 123 7.37 -1.27 6.33
N PHE A 124 7.18 -2.46 5.75
CA PHE A 124 6.52 -3.56 6.44
C PHE A 124 7.58 -4.49 7.03
N GLU A 125 7.55 -4.66 8.35
CA GLU A 125 8.50 -5.50 9.07
C GLU A 125 7.79 -6.10 10.28
N GLU A 126 8.00 -7.40 10.53
CA GLU A 126 7.44 -8.13 11.69
C GLU A 126 5.92 -7.90 11.92
N GLY A 127 5.15 -7.80 10.84
CA GLY A 127 3.70 -7.64 10.93
C GLY A 127 3.18 -6.21 11.09
N ALA A 128 4.07 -5.20 11.06
CA ALA A 128 3.74 -3.80 11.26
C ALA A 128 4.29 -2.89 10.15
N PHE A 129 3.56 -1.80 9.88
CA PHE A 129 4.05 -0.72 9.03
C PHE A 129 4.74 0.35 9.86
N ASN A 130 6.03 0.56 9.60
CA ASN A 130 6.88 1.52 10.29
C ASN A 130 7.21 2.71 9.38
N PRO A 131 7.10 3.97 9.85
CA PRO A 131 7.46 5.14 9.06
C PRO A 131 8.89 5.03 8.52
N SER A 132 9.03 5.14 7.20
CA SER A 132 10.31 5.07 6.51
C SER A 132 10.75 6.39 5.94
N GLY A 133 10.01 7.49 6.15
CA GLY A 133 10.40 8.84 5.76
C GLY A 133 9.49 9.41 4.67
N ASN A 134 9.97 10.43 3.97
CA ASN A 134 9.18 11.15 2.97
C ASN A 134 10.00 11.43 1.71
N ILE A 135 9.34 11.61 0.58
CA ILE A 135 9.93 12.13 -0.67
C ILE A 135 9.04 13.23 -1.25
N HIS A 136 9.63 14.18 -1.97
CA HIS A 136 8.86 15.10 -2.81
C HIS A 136 8.09 14.30 -3.88
N LEU A 137 6.94 14.79 -4.34
CA LEU A 137 6.20 14.14 -5.43
C LEU A 137 7.03 14.03 -6.72
N GLY A 138 7.71 15.10 -7.14
CA GLY A 138 8.59 15.09 -8.31
C GLY A 138 9.86 14.25 -8.16
N CYS A 139 10.13 13.68 -6.98
CA CYS A 139 11.19 12.69 -6.79
C CYS A 139 10.69 11.25 -6.97
N SER A 140 9.38 11.03 -7.14
CA SER A 140 8.74 9.73 -7.16
C SER A 140 9.25 8.85 -8.30
N THR A 141 9.34 9.36 -9.53
CA THR A 141 9.79 8.60 -10.72
C THR A 141 11.15 7.96 -10.51
N VAL A 142 12.12 8.74 -10.02
CA VAL A 142 13.50 8.26 -9.81
C VAL A 142 13.57 7.38 -8.57
N PHE A 143 12.85 7.74 -7.50
CA PHE A 143 12.89 6.98 -6.27
C PHE A 143 12.18 5.64 -6.39
N LEU A 144 10.98 5.59 -6.97
CA LEU A 144 10.14 4.41 -7.10
C LEU A 144 10.42 3.61 -8.37
N THR A 145 11.30 4.12 -9.24
CA THR A 145 11.71 3.52 -10.51
C THR A 145 10.56 3.29 -11.52
N THR A 146 9.42 3.96 -11.32
CA THR A 146 8.26 4.00 -12.23
C THR A 146 7.28 5.09 -11.81
N THR A 147 6.41 5.51 -12.73
CA THR A 147 5.29 6.44 -12.50
C THR A 147 3.92 5.80 -12.65
N ASP A 148 3.82 4.69 -13.38
CA ASP A 148 2.57 4.29 -14.04
C ASP A 148 1.46 3.92 -13.05
N THR A 149 1.82 3.33 -11.92
CA THR A 149 0.86 2.95 -10.86
C THR A 149 0.93 3.83 -9.62
N VAL A 150 1.80 4.85 -9.61
CA VAL A 150 1.99 5.70 -8.43
C VAL A 150 0.71 6.45 -8.08
N MET A 151 0.06 7.07 -9.07
CA MET A 151 -1.18 7.81 -8.84
C MET A 151 -2.33 6.90 -8.36
N ALA A 152 -2.46 5.70 -8.95
CA ALA A 152 -3.48 4.74 -8.53
C ALA A 152 -3.30 4.32 -7.05
N ARG A 153 -2.06 4.13 -6.62
CA ARG A 153 -1.72 3.83 -5.22
C ARG A 153 -2.01 5.01 -4.30
N VAL A 154 -1.69 6.24 -4.73
CA VAL A 154 -1.99 7.45 -3.96
C VAL A 154 -3.49 7.63 -3.76
N ILE A 155 -4.29 7.52 -4.82
CA ILE A 155 -5.75 7.61 -4.73
C ILE A 155 -6.31 6.54 -3.77
N HIS A 156 -5.75 5.33 -3.82
CA HIS A 156 -6.21 4.24 -2.98
C HIS A 156 -5.91 4.46 -1.48
N PHE A 157 -4.74 5.01 -1.13
CA PHE A 157 -4.31 5.14 0.25
C PHE A 157 -4.57 6.50 0.90
N THR A 158 -4.66 7.58 0.13
CA THR A 158 -5.03 8.89 0.66
C THR A 158 -6.55 9.02 0.64
N THR A 159 -7.17 8.80 1.80
CA THR A 159 -8.62 8.98 1.95
C THR A 159 -9.02 10.45 1.81
N GLU A 160 -10.22 10.70 1.30
CA GLU A 160 -10.83 12.04 1.24
C GLU A 160 -10.12 13.06 0.31
N LEU A 161 -9.39 12.58 -0.71
CA LEU A 161 -8.89 13.47 -1.76
C LEU A 161 -10.04 14.08 -2.55
N THR A 162 -10.05 15.42 -2.65
CA THR A 162 -10.92 16.11 -3.62
C THR A 162 -10.35 15.96 -5.03
N ASP A 163 -11.21 16.13 -6.05
CA ASP A 163 -10.78 16.11 -7.45
C ASP A 163 -9.67 17.14 -7.74
N THR A 164 -9.75 18.31 -7.09
CA THR A 164 -8.73 19.36 -7.20
C THR A 164 -7.39 18.87 -6.63
N GLN A 165 -7.38 18.28 -5.44
CA GLN A 165 -6.16 17.76 -4.82
C GLN A 165 -5.57 16.59 -5.62
N ALA A 166 -6.42 15.69 -6.12
CA ALA A 166 -5.97 14.60 -6.99
C ALA A 166 -5.30 15.14 -8.27
N LYS A 167 -5.84 16.21 -8.85
CA LYS A 167 -5.24 16.88 -10.00
C LYS A 167 -3.89 17.52 -9.66
N GLU A 168 -3.80 18.26 -8.56
CA GLU A 168 -2.55 18.87 -8.08
C GLU A 168 -1.45 17.82 -7.86
N ILE A 169 -1.79 16.71 -7.21
CA ILE A 169 -0.86 15.60 -6.99
C ILE A 169 -0.41 15.02 -8.32
N LYS A 170 -1.34 14.77 -9.24
CA LYS A 170 -1.03 14.20 -10.55
C LYS A 170 -0.09 15.09 -11.36
N GLU A 171 -0.30 16.40 -11.34
CA GLU A 171 0.57 17.38 -11.99
C GLU A 171 1.97 17.40 -11.33
N ALA A 172 2.04 17.27 -10.00
CA ALA A 172 3.31 17.25 -9.27
C ALA A 172 4.08 15.91 -9.32
N LEU A 173 3.47 14.85 -9.86
CA LEU A 173 4.12 13.55 -10.13
C LEU A 173 4.85 13.51 -11.49
N GLN A 174 4.58 14.47 -12.38
CA GLN A 174 5.21 14.61 -13.71
C GLN A 174 6.60 15.26 -13.61
#